data_AF-M2S402-F1
#
_entry.id   AF-M2S402-F1
#
_cell.length_a   1.000
_cell.length_b   1.000
_cell.length_c   1.000
_cell.angle_alpha   90.00
_cell.angle_beta   90.00
_cell.angle_gamma   90.00
#
_symmetry.space_group_name_H-M   'P 1'
#
loop_
_entity.id
_entity.type
_entity.pdbx_description
1 polymer ?
#
loop_
_entity_poly.entity_id
_entity_poly.type
_entity_poly.pdbx_seq_one_letter_code
_entity_poly.pdbx_strand_id
1 'polypeptide(L)'
;MDPSFPIAVDYDDSPDRLRQDLLSRLHWNVFGPLDEVAVRDGTTLTPLAHHAIKSESIAIPPLSKVTVHINACQEKYAVDENEEEYRYQPPAPLVIEKPAGSSPISINDFVTQVHPFLNAHRAEIFKCEDEIYTQPTTLEDGTTFVGVDPDKFTSRDGDDSDENTHFYQSGNIPAETRFFF
;
A
#
# COMPACT_ATOMS: atom_id res chain seq x y z
N MET A 1 -26.72 45.40 2.87
CA MET A 1 -25.74 44.53 3.55
C MET A 1 -25.73 43.23 2.78
N ASP A 2 -24.68 43.00 1.99
CA ASP A 2 -24.50 41.75 1.27
C ASP A 2 -23.88 40.71 2.19
N PRO A 3 -24.48 39.52 2.36
CA PRO A 3 -23.81 38.41 3.02
C PRO A 3 -22.79 37.83 2.04
N SER A 4 -21.49 38.01 2.34
CA SER A 4 -20.42 37.24 1.69
C SER A 4 -20.69 35.76 1.89
N PHE A 5 -20.93 35.04 0.80
CA PHE A 5 -20.92 33.59 0.78
C PHE A 5 -19.54 33.07 1.20
N PRO A 6 -19.46 31.90 1.87
CA PRO A 6 -18.18 31.28 2.17
C PRO A 6 -17.42 31.03 0.87
N ILE A 7 -16.20 31.56 0.82
CA ILE A 7 -15.23 31.31 -0.27
C ILE A 7 -15.05 29.79 -0.32
N ALA A 8 -15.46 29.19 -1.44
CA ALA A 8 -15.16 27.80 -1.73
C ALA A 8 -13.64 27.65 -1.60
N VAL A 9 -13.21 26.78 -0.68
CA VAL A 9 -11.81 26.39 -0.59
C VAL A 9 -11.55 25.64 -1.89
N ASP A 10 -10.85 26.27 -2.82
CA ASP A 10 -10.32 25.59 -4.00
C ASP A 10 -9.46 24.45 -3.46
N TYR A 11 -9.95 23.21 -3.58
CA TYR A 11 -9.11 22.05 -3.44
C TYR A 11 -8.04 22.22 -4.52
N ASP A 12 -6.80 22.43 -4.09
CA ASP A 12 -5.64 22.40 -4.95
C ASP A 12 -5.55 20.97 -5.51
N ASP A 13 -6.27 20.74 -6.61
CA ASP A 13 -6.21 19.59 -7.51
C ASP A 13 -4.86 19.65 -8.24
N SER A 14 -3.80 19.81 -7.45
CA SER A 14 -2.44 19.87 -7.92
C SER A 14 -2.17 18.50 -8.53
N PRO A 15 -1.94 18.44 -9.86
CA PRO A 15 -1.87 17.17 -10.57
C PRO A 15 -0.83 16.28 -9.90
N ASP A 16 -1.14 14.99 -9.80
CA ASP A 16 -0.24 13.98 -9.24
C ASP A 16 1.18 14.23 -9.74
N ARG A 17 2.02 14.73 -8.84
CA ARG A 17 3.39 15.15 -9.19
C ARG A 17 4.22 13.93 -9.57
N LEU A 18 3.78 12.74 -9.18
CA LEU A 18 4.44 11.47 -9.46
C LEU A 18 4.24 11.05 -10.92
N ARG A 19 5.30 10.52 -11.50
CA ARG A 19 5.31 9.93 -12.84
C ARG A 19 4.63 8.57 -12.80
N GLN A 20 3.30 8.56 -12.73
CA GLN A 20 2.49 7.33 -12.78
C GLN A 20 2.77 6.51 -14.05
N ASP A 21 3.12 7.15 -15.16
CA ASP A 21 3.54 6.47 -16.39
C ASP A 21 4.82 5.63 -16.22
N LEU A 22 5.71 6.00 -15.28
CA LEU A 22 6.88 5.21 -14.91
C LEU A 22 6.54 4.17 -13.84
N LEU A 23 5.80 4.57 -12.80
CA LEU A 23 5.46 3.68 -11.67
C LEU A 23 4.55 2.52 -12.10
N SER A 24 3.58 2.77 -12.99
CA SER A 24 2.67 1.73 -13.52
C SER A 24 3.38 0.66 -14.36
N ARG A 25 4.60 0.94 -14.84
CA ARG A 25 5.44 -0.04 -15.55
C ARG A 25 6.24 -0.92 -14.61
N LEU A 26 6.34 -0.58 -13.31
CA LEU A 26 7.05 -1.40 -12.34
C LEU A 26 6.25 -2.67 -12.08
N HIS A 27 6.88 -3.81 -12.33
CA HIS A 27 6.45 -5.10 -11.84
C HIS A 27 7.16 -5.35 -10.50
N TRP A 28 6.45 -5.07 -9.42
CA TRP A 28 7.04 -5.02 -8.09
C TRP A 28 6.24 -5.89 -7.11
N ASN A 29 6.84 -7.01 -6.70
CA ASN A 29 6.42 -7.72 -5.50
C ASN A 29 6.99 -7.01 -4.27
N VAL A 30 6.14 -6.22 -3.59
CA VAL A 30 6.56 -5.38 -2.45
C VAL A 30 7.19 -6.20 -1.32
N PHE A 31 6.74 -7.43 -1.12
CA PHE A 31 7.24 -8.32 -0.08
C PHE A 31 8.20 -9.41 -0.58
N GLY A 32 8.55 -9.37 -1.87
CA GLY A 32 9.55 -10.25 -2.47
C GLY A 32 10.97 -9.70 -2.30
N PRO A 33 11.96 -10.37 -2.91
CA PRO A 33 13.32 -9.85 -3.06
C PRO A 33 13.37 -8.56 -3.90
N LEU A 34 14.27 -7.63 -3.54
CA LEU A 34 14.44 -6.35 -4.24
C LEU A 34 14.98 -6.52 -5.67
N ASP A 35 15.79 -7.55 -5.93
CA ASP A 35 16.35 -7.87 -7.24
C ASP A 35 15.32 -8.44 -8.23
N GLU A 36 14.16 -8.87 -7.75
CA GLU A 36 13.02 -9.28 -8.59
C GLU A 36 12.20 -8.09 -9.11
N VAL A 37 12.46 -6.86 -8.65
CA VAL A 37 11.78 -5.68 -9.19
C VAL A 37 12.18 -5.49 -10.65
N ALA A 38 11.18 -5.53 -11.52
CA ALA A 38 11.35 -5.43 -12.96
C ALA A 38 10.49 -4.32 -13.56
N VAL A 39 10.79 -3.97 -14.80
CA VAL A 39 10.06 -3.00 -15.61
C VAL A 39 9.41 -3.74 -16.76
N ARG A 40 8.12 -3.49 -16.99
CA ARG A 40 7.37 -4.03 -18.11
C ARG A 40 7.46 -3.10 -19.31
N ASP A 41 7.97 -3.64 -20.41
CA ASP A 41 8.06 -3.00 -21.73
C ASP A 41 7.35 -3.87 -22.76
N GLY A 42 6.06 -3.58 -22.98
CA GLY A 42 5.19 -4.44 -23.78
C GLY A 42 5.04 -5.82 -23.12
N THR A 43 5.55 -6.86 -23.78
CA THR A 43 5.52 -8.25 -23.29
C THR A 43 6.77 -8.67 -22.53
N THR A 44 7.80 -7.81 -22.46
CA THR A 44 9.08 -8.14 -21.84
C THR A 44 9.15 -7.59 -20.42
N LEU A 45 9.77 -8.35 -19.51
CA LEU A 45 10.13 -7.90 -18.16
C LEU A 45 11.66 -7.77 -18.07
N THR A 46 12.13 -6.55 -17.81
CA THR A 46 13.55 -6.25 -17.66
C THR A 46 13.83 -5.88 -16.20
N PRO A 47 14.82 -6.49 -15.52
CA PRO A 47 15.14 -6.12 -14.14
C PRO A 47 15.43 -4.61 -14.01
N LEU A 48 14.90 -3.96 -12.96
CA LEU A 48 15.04 -2.51 -12.76
C LEU A 48 16.52 -2.09 -12.72
N ALA A 49 17.38 -2.93 -12.14
CA ALA A 49 18.82 -2.71 -12.09
C ALA A 49 19.47 -2.51 -13.48
N HIS A 50 18.87 -3.04 -14.53
CA HIS A 50 19.36 -2.97 -15.92
C HIS A 50 18.51 -2.08 -16.83
N HIS A 51 17.42 -1.48 -16.30
CA HIS A 51 16.52 -0.67 -17.10
C HIS A 51 16.86 0.84 -17.05
N ALA A 52 16.57 1.58 -18.13
CA ALA A 52 16.89 3.00 -18.24
C ALA A 52 16.09 3.88 -17.25
N ILE A 53 14.83 3.51 -16.96
CA ILE A 53 13.94 4.30 -16.10
C ILE A 53 14.45 4.44 -14.67
N LYS A 54 15.36 3.55 -14.25
CA LYS A 54 15.90 3.56 -12.88
C LYS A 54 16.53 4.90 -12.51
N SER A 55 17.07 5.62 -13.50
CA SER A 55 17.72 6.93 -13.33
C SER A 55 16.77 8.11 -13.59
N GLU A 56 15.53 7.85 -14.02
CA GLU A 56 14.55 8.91 -14.25
C GLU A 56 14.00 9.45 -12.93
N SER A 57 13.62 10.74 -12.93
CA SER A 57 12.96 11.38 -11.79
C SER A 57 11.62 10.72 -11.50
N ILE A 58 11.29 10.51 -10.22
CA ILE A 58 9.99 9.91 -9.84
C ILE A 58 8.82 10.85 -10.11
N ALA A 59 9.09 12.13 -10.34
CA ALA A 59 8.11 13.19 -10.38
C ALA A 59 8.41 14.27 -11.43
N ILE A 60 7.36 14.93 -11.91
CA ILE A 60 7.42 16.17 -12.69
C ILE A 60 6.49 17.20 -12.01
N PRO A 61 7.03 18.36 -11.55
CA PRO A 61 8.45 18.72 -11.54
C PRO A 61 9.29 17.81 -10.63
N PRO A 62 10.61 17.69 -10.86
CA PRO A 62 11.48 16.83 -10.06
C PRO A 62 11.47 17.17 -8.57
N LEU A 63 11.45 16.14 -7.72
CA LEU A 63 11.39 16.29 -6.26
C LEU A 63 12.76 16.02 -5.63
N SER A 64 13.10 16.83 -4.61
CA SER A 64 14.24 16.60 -3.73
C SER A 64 13.84 15.92 -2.42
N LYS A 65 12.55 15.90 -2.08
CA LYS A 65 12.02 15.30 -0.86
C LYS A 65 10.69 14.61 -1.12
N VAL A 66 10.55 13.39 -0.59
CA VAL A 66 9.32 12.61 -0.61
C VAL A 66 9.11 12.00 0.77
N THR A 67 7.88 12.08 1.28
CA THR A 67 7.48 11.40 2.51
C THR A 67 6.51 10.28 2.14
N VAL A 68 6.78 9.07 2.60
CA VAL A 68 6.01 7.87 2.29
C VAL A 68 5.32 7.38 3.56
N HIS A 69 3.99 7.27 3.47
CA HIS A 69 3.13 6.71 4.50
C HIS A 69 2.60 5.35 4.03
N ILE A 70 2.34 4.46 4.98
CA ILE A 70 1.68 3.18 4.70
C ILE A 70 0.18 3.41 4.80
N ASN A 71 -0.53 3.38 3.67
CA ASN A 71 -1.94 3.77 3.61
C ASN A 71 -2.82 2.94 4.55
N ALA A 72 -2.70 1.60 4.55
CA ALA A 72 -3.46 0.73 5.45
C ALA A 72 -3.30 1.10 6.94
N CYS A 73 -2.09 1.51 7.36
CA CYS A 73 -1.87 1.97 8.72
C CYS A 73 -2.49 3.36 8.97
N GLN A 74 -2.48 4.26 7.99
CA GLN A 74 -3.13 5.58 8.12
C GLN A 74 -4.66 5.43 8.20
N GLU A 75 -5.24 4.53 7.41
CA GLU A 75 -6.66 4.22 7.46
C GLU A 75 -7.05 3.64 8.82
N LYS A 76 -6.27 2.68 9.32
CA LYS A 76 -6.47 2.15 10.68
C LYS A 76 -6.46 3.27 11.73
N TYR A 77 -5.48 4.16 11.66
CA TYR A 77 -5.42 5.32 12.56
C TYR A 77 -6.68 6.19 12.48
N ALA A 78 -7.18 6.43 11.27
CA ALA A 78 -8.32 7.30 11.03
C ALA A 78 -9.66 6.71 11.50
N VAL A 79 -9.80 5.38 11.49
CA VAL A 79 -11.02 4.68 11.93
C VAL A 79 -10.95 4.19 13.38
N ASP A 80 -9.81 4.35 14.05
CA ASP A 80 -9.64 3.90 15.43
C ASP A 80 -10.35 4.84 16.42
N GLU A 81 -11.46 4.35 16.96
CA GLU A 81 -12.31 5.04 17.93
C GLU A 81 -11.80 4.98 19.38
N ASN A 82 -10.66 4.33 19.64
CA ASN A 82 -10.06 4.33 20.97
C ASN A 82 -9.66 5.75 21.42
N GLU A 83 -9.58 5.93 22.74
CA GLU A 83 -9.07 7.18 23.33
C GLU A 83 -7.62 7.42 22.90
N GLU A 84 -7.19 8.68 22.86
CA GLU A 84 -5.88 9.10 22.30
C GLU A 84 -4.68 8.31 22.87
N GLU A 85 -4.71 7.96 24.16
CA GLU A 85 -3.65 7.18 24.81
C GLU A 85 -3.54 5.73 24.28
N TYR A 86 -4.65 5.18 23.79
CA TYR A 86 -4.76 3.81 23.31
C TYR A 86 -4.98 3.73 21.79
N ARG A 87 -5.17 4.88 21.13
CA ARG A 87 -5.31 4.94 19.68
C ARG A 87 -4.06 4.36 19.04
N TYR A 88 -4.28 3.45 18.09
CA TYR A 88 -3.27 2.90 17.21
C TYR A 88 -2.33 4.01 16.73
N GLN A 89 -1.04 3.73 16.65
CA GLN A 89 -0.06 4.69 16.13
C GLN A 89 0.59 4.07 14.90
N PRO A 90 0.43 4.68 13.70
CA PRO A 90 1.06 4.14 12.51
C PRO A 90 2.58 4.23 12.62
N PRO A 91 3.32 3.37 11.89
CA PRO A 91 4.76 3.49 11.80
C PRO A 91 5.19 4.90 11.35
N ALA A 92 6.36 5.34 11.84
CA ALA A 92 6.93 6.61 11.42
C ALA A 92 7.10 6.61 9.88
N PRO A 93 6.74 7.71 9.20
CA PRO A 93 6.82 7.76 7.75
C PRO A 93 8.27 7.72 7.27
N LEU A 94 8.50 7.08 6.12
CA LEU A 94 9.79 7.10 5.48
C LEU A 94 10.00 8.45 4.79
N VAL A 95 11.09 9.14 5.10
CA VAL A 95 11.47 10.38 4.42
C VAL A 95 12.66 10.12 3.52
N ILE A 96 12.45 10.28 2.21
CA ILE A 96 13.49 10.23 1.20
C ILE A 96 13.87 11.66 0.85
N GLU A 97 15.10 12.06 1.15
CA GLU A 97 15.56 13.44 0.94
C GLU A 97 16.94 13.47 0.27
N LYS A 98 17.06 14.31 -0.74
CA LYS A 98 18.29 14.61 -1.48
C LYS A 98 18.78 16.01 -1.10
N PRO A 99 20.09 16.20 -0.85
CA PRO A 99 20.64 17.52 -0.53
C PRO A 99 20.34 18.57 -1.61
N ALA A 100 20.24 19.83 -1.22
CA ALA A 100 20.05 20.92 -2.16
C ALA A 100 21.18 20.96 -3.22
N GLY A 101 20.81 21.06 -4.50
CA GLY A 101 21.75 21.08 -5.62
C GLY A 101 22.24 19.69 -6.08
N SER A 102 21.74 18.60 -5.49
CA SER A 102 22.00 17.24 -5.98
C SER A 102 20.96 16.79 -7.03
N SER A 103 21.18 15.61 -7.61
CA SER A 103 20.21 15.01 -8.55
C SER A 103 18.86 14.78 -7.87
N PRO A 104 17.74 14.95 -8.61
CA PRO A 104 16.42 14.67 -8.06
C PRO A 104 16.29 13.20 -7.64
N ILE A 105 15.28 12.90 -6.83
CA ILE A 105 14.98 11.53 -6.43
C ILE A 105 14.65 10.72 -7.68
N SER A 106 15.41 9.66 -7.91
CA SER A 106 15.21 8.76 -9.04
C SER A 106 14.28 7.60 -8.69
N ILE A 107 13.74 6.91 -9.70
CA ILE A 107 12.91 5.71 -9.48
C ILE A 107 13.69 4.66 -8.68
N ASN A 108 14.99 4.51 -8.95
CA ASN A 108 15.84 3.60 -8.19
C ASN A 108 15.98 4.04 -6.72
N ASP A 109 16.21 5.33 -6.45
CA ASP A 109 16.28 5.84 -5.08
C ASP A 109 14.98 5.57 -4.31
N PHE A 110 13.84 5.73 -4.97
CA PHE A 110 12.53 5.47 -4.38
C PHE A 110 12.34 3.99 -4.08
N VAL A 111 12.47 3.12 -5.08
CA VAL A 111 12.26 1.66 -4.91
C VAL A 111 13.21 1.09 -3.86
N THR A 112 14.50 1.45 -3.90
CA THR A 112 15.51 0.91 -2.96
C THR A 112 15.30 1.33 -1.50
N GLN A 113 14.60 2.43 -1.24
CA GLN A 113 14.28 2.87 0.12
C GLN A 113 12.88 2.43 0.56
N VAL A 114 11.90 2.49 -0.31
CA VAL A 114 10.51 2.10 0.00
C VAL A 114 10.39 0.58 0.16
N HIS A 115 11.08 -0.20 -0.67
CA HIS A 115 11.02 -1.66 -0.61
C HIS A 115 11.41 -2.24 0.77
N PRO A 116 12.60 -1.95 1.33
CA PRO A 116 12.94 -2.45 2.66
C PRO A 116 12.06 -1.83 3.76
N PHE A 117 11.59 -0.59 3.59
CA PHE A 117 10.67 0.04 4.54
C PHE A 117 9.33 -0.69 4.64
N LEU A 118 8.70 -1.03 3.51
CA LEU A 118 7.46 -1.79 3.48
C LEU A 118 7.68 -3.22 3.99
N ASN A 119 8.78 -3.86 3.62
CA ASN A 119 9.14 -5.18 4.11
C ASN A 119 9.33 -5.22 5.64
N ALA A 120 9.96 -4.20 6.23
CA ALA A 120 10.15 -4.11 7.67
C ALA A 120 8.82 -3.99 8.45
N HIS A 121 7.78 -3.44 7.81
CA HIS A 121 6.45 -3.26 8.40
C HIS A 121 5.41 -4.24 7.85
N ARG A 122 5.84 -5.31 7.16
CA ARG A 122 4.96 -6.29 6.50
C ARG A 122 3.90 -6.87 7.44
N ALA A 123 4.30 -7.26 8.66
CA ALA A 123 3.38 -7.82 9.64
C ALA A 123 2.32 -6.80 10.09
N GLU A 124 2.71 -5.54 10.28
CA GLU A 124 1.79 -4.48 10.67
C GLU A 124 0.82 -4.14 9.52
N ILE A 125 1.32 -4.10 8.28
CA ILE A 125 0.48 -3.89 7.09
C ILE A 125 -0.64 -4.94 7.03
N PHE A 126 -0.29 -6.23 7.13
CA PHE A 126 -1.30 -7.28 7.10
C PHE A 126 -2.28 -7.20 8.27
N LYS A 127 -1.81 -6.85 9.47
CA LYS A 127 -2.69 -6.65 10.62
C LYS A 127 -3.66 -5.50 10.39
N CYS A 128 -3.20 -4.37 9.84
CA CYS A 128 -4.07 -3.24 9.51
C CYS A 128 -5.09 -3.61 8.45
N GLU A 129 -4.68 -4.26 7.36
CA GLU A 129 -5.61 -4.69 6.31
C GLU A 129 -6.63 -5.70 6.84
N ASP A 130 -6.19 -6.71 7.59
CA ASP A 130 -7.09 -7.72 8.14
C ASP A 130 -8.13 -7.08 9.06
N GLU A 131 -7.73 -6.21 9.99
CA GLU A 131 -8.68 -5.54 10.89
C GLU A 131 -9.64 -4.60 10.16
N ILE A 132 -9.22 -3.96 9.06
CA ILE A 132 -10.11 -3.09 8.26
C ILE A 132 -11.13 -3.93 7.47
N TYR A 133 -10.71 -5.05 6.88
CA TYR A 133 -11.55 -5.87 6.01
C TYR A 133 -12.32 -6.99 6.73
N THR A 134 -11.97 -7.31 7.98
CA THR A 134 -12.71 -8.27 8.82
C THR A 134 -13.69 -7.60 9.77
N GLN A 135 -13.68 -6.26 9.87
CA GLN A 135 -14.64 -5.52 10.69
C GLN A 135 -16.07 -5.73 10.18
N PRO A 136 -17.03 -6.09 11.07
CA PRO A 136 -18.41 -6.28 10.68
C PRO A 136 -18.99 -5.00 10.08
N THR A 137 -19.38 -5.03 8.81
CA THR A 137 -20.06 -3.89 8.19
C THR A 137 -21.50 -3.88 8.70
N THR A 138 -21.90 -2.80 9.37
CA THR A 138 -23.29 -2.62 9.78
C THR A 138 -24.06 -2.02 8.60
N LEU A 139 -25.03 -2.77 8.08
CA LEU A 139 -25.90 -2.33 7.00
C LEU A 139 -26.96 -1.34 7.53
N GLU A 140 -27.54 -0.54 6.64
CA GLU A 140 -28.55 0.48 6.99
C GLU A 140 -29.81 -0.11 7.66
N ASP A 141 -30.04 -1.42 7.53
CA ASP A 141 -31.14 -2.16 8.17
C ASP A 141 -30.81 -2.63 9.61
N GLY A 142 -29.61 -2.31 10.12
CA GLY A 142 -29.13 -2.71 11.44
C GLY A 142 -28.58 -4.14 11.50
N THR A 143 -28.45 -4.83 10.36
CA THR A 143 -27.79 -6.13 10.31
C THR A 143 -26.27 -5.99 10.20
N THR A 144 -25.53 -6.79 10.97
CA THR A 144 -24.07 -6.83 10.91
C THR A 144 -23.62 -7.95 9.98
N PHE A 145 -22.93 -7.59 8.90
CA PHE A 145 -22.26 -8.54 8.03
C PHE A 145 -20.85 -8.79 8.57
N VAL A 146 -20.69 -9.87 9.33
CA VAL A 146 -19.37 -10.41 9.66
C VAL A 146 -18.90 -11.18 8.42
N GLY A 147 -17.72 -10.86 7.91
CA GLY A 147 -17.12 -11.54 6.74
C GLY A 147 -17.29 -13.06 6.82
N VAL A 148 -17.48 -13.69 5.65
CA VAL A 148 -17.84 -15.10 5.54
C VAL A 148 -16.82 -15.97 6.26
N ASP A 149 -17.26 -16.65 7.32
CA ASP A 149 -16.50 -17.66 8.03
C ASP A 149 -16.10 -18.79 7.05
N PRO A 150 -14.81 -18.96 6.72
CA PRO A 150 -14.37 -19.98 5.77
C PRO A 150 -14.66 -21.40 6.26
N ASP A 151 -14.87 -21.60 7.57
CA ASP A 151 -15.24 -22.90 8.16
C ASP A 151 -16.70 -23.29 7.89
N LYS A 152 -17.54 -22.38 7.37
CA LYS A 152 -18.91 -22.73 6.96
C LYS A 152 -19.04 -23.39 5.60
N PHE A 153 -17.94 -23.59 4.85
CA PHE A 153 -17.97 -24.26 3.54
C PHE A 153 -17.57 -25.74 3.56
N THR A 154 -17.20 -26.31 4.71
CA THR A 154 -16.74 -27.70 4.84
C THR A 154 -17.73 -28.61 5.57
N SER A 155 -19.03 -28.46 5.32
CA SER A 155 -20.00 -29.52 5.63
C SER A 155 -20.23 -30.39 4.40
N ARG A 156 -19.21 -31.16 4.01
CA ARG A 156 -19.41 -32.35 3.18
C ARG A 156 -18.60 -33.49 3.77
N ASP A 157 -19.33 -34.43 4.36
CA ASP A 157 -18.84 -35.68 4.92
C ASP A 157 -17.85 -36.37 3.98
N GLY A 158 -16.71 -36.82 4.52
CA GLY A 158 -15.96 -37.94 3.95
C GLY A 158 -14.45 -37.80 3.93
N ASP A 159 -13.83 -38.49 4.89
CA ASP A 159 -12.68 -39.38 4.70
C ASP A 159 -11.26 -38.83 4.94
N ASP A 160 -10.48 -39.72 5.54
CA ASP A 160 -9.26 -39.56 6.32
C ASP A 160 -8.03 -39.03 5.56
N SER A 161 -7.12 -38.47 6.36
CA SER A 161 -5.64 -38.55 6.30
C SER A 161 -4.84 -37.25 6.09
N ASP A 162 -3.85 -37.09 6.98
CA ASP A 162 -2.67 -36.22 6.97
C ASP A 162 -2.76 -34.81 7.59
N GLU A 163 -2.71 -34.78 8.92
CA GLU A 163 -2.38 -33.59 9.72
C GLU A 163 -0.85 -33.42 9.87
N ASN A 164 -0.25 -32.55 9.07
CA ASN A 164 0.75 -31.59 9.56
C ASN A 164 1.10 -30.51 8.51
N THR A 165 0.20 -29.54 8.32
CA THR A 165 0.58 -28.21 7.83
C THR A 165 -0.46 -27.18 8.26
N HIS A 166 -0.40 -26.77 9.54
CA HIS A 166 -1.08 -25.55 10.00
C HIS A 166 -0.35 -24.31 9.46
N PHE A 167 -0.59 -24.02 8.19
CA PHE A 167 -0.50 -22.67 7.64
C PHE A 167 -1.78 -22.47 6.85
N TYR A 168 -2.86 -22.14 7.57
CA TYR A 168 -4.07 -21.65 6.94
C TYR A 168 -3.73 -20.29 6.32
N GLN A 169 -3.40 -20.40 5.03
CA GLN A 169 -3.39 -19.35 4.05
C GLN A 169 -4.79 -18.70 4.09
N SER A 170 -4.89 -17.58 4.81
CA SER A 170 -6.11 -16.77 4.84
C SER A 170 -6.45 -16.39 3.40
N GLY A 171 -7.62 -16.85 2.98
CA GLY A 171 -8.12 -16.66 1.63
C GLY A 171 -8.34 -15.18 1.33
N ASN A 172 -7.85 -14.79 0.16
CA ASN A 172 -8.08 -13.52 -0.57
C ASN A 172 -6.98 -12.46 -0.55
N ILE A 173 -5.73 -12.85 -0.33
CA ILE A 173 -4.61 -12.11 -0.93
C ILE A 173 -4.31 -12.80 -2.27
N PRO A 174 -4.66 -12.22 -3.43
CA PRO A 174 -4.15 -12.74 -4.70
C PRO A 174 -2.62 -12.75 -4.59
N ALA A 175 -1.99 -13.86 -4.97
CA ALA A 175 -0.53 -14.05 -4.93
C ALA A 175 0.28 -12.98 -5.71
N GLU A 176 -0.41 -12.07 -6.41
CA GLU A 176 0.10 -10.88 -7.07
C GLU A 176 -0.58 -9.59 -6.57
N THR A 177 -0.54 -9.30 -5.27
CA THR A 177 -1.03 -8.00 -4.77
C THR A 177 -0.12 -6.89 -5.30
N ARG A 178 -0.54 -6.24 -6.38
CA ARG A 178 0.08 -5.03 -6.89
C ARG A 178 -0.49 -3.87 -6.08
N PHE A 179 0.34 -3.31 -5.20
CA PHE A 179 0.02 -2.06 -4.53
C PHE A 179 0.06 -0.94 -5.58
N PHE A 180 -1.07 -0.26 -5.75
CA PHE A 180 -1.14 0.98 -6.51
C PHE A 180 -0.89 2.13 -5.53
N PHE A 181 0.11 2.96 -5.85
CA PHE A 181 0.42 4.21 -5.15
C PHE A 181 -0.40 5.35 -5.74
#